data_AF-A0A3C0ZYM3-F1
#
_entry.id   AF-A0A3C0ZYM3-F1
#
_cell.length_a   1.000
_cell.length_b   1.000
_cell.length_c   1.000
_cell.angle_alpha   90.00
_cell.angle_beta   90.00
_cell.angle_gamma   90.00
#
_symmetry.space_group_name_H-M   'P 1'
#
loop_
_entity.id
_entity.type
_entity.pdbx_description
1 polymer ?
#
loop_
_entity_poly.entity_id
_entity_poly.type
_entity_poly.pdbx_seq_one_letter_code
_entity_poly.pdbx_strand_id
1 'polypeptide(L)' 'MEKWECLVCGYIYDPAEGDLEGGIPPGTPF' A
#
# COMPACT_ATOMS: atom_id res chain seq x y z
N MET A 1 -8.55 -7.30 0.74
CA MET A 1 -7.34 -6.87 1.47
C MET A 1 -7.66 -5.56 2.14
N GLU A 2 -7.19 -5.37 3.36
CA GLU A 2 -7.39 -4.12 4.09
C GLU A 2 -6.40 -3.06 3.56
N LYS A 3 -6.88 -1.85 3.31
CA LYS A 3 -6.04 -0.71 2.93
C LYS A 3 -5.41 -0.10 4.19
N TRP A 4 -4.21 0.43 4.06
CA TRP A 4 -3.45 1.00 5.18
C TRP A 4 -3.24 2.50 4.96
N GLU A 5 -3.58 3.30 5.96
CA GLU A 5 -3.37 4.74 5.95
C GLU A 5 -2.19 5.13 6.85
N CYS A 6 -1.22 5.86 6.29
CA CYS A 6 -0.17 6.49 7.06
C CYS A 6 -0.77 7.66 7.85
N LEU A 7 -0.89 7.53 9.18
CA LEU A 7 -1.46 8.56 10.05
C LEU A 7 -0.63 9.86 10.11
N VAL A 8 0.60 9.86 9.60
CA VAL A 8 1.49 11.03 9.59
C VAL A 8 1.27 11.89 8.34
N CYS A 9 1.14 11.26 7.16
CA CYS A 9 1.07 11.98 5.88
C CYS A 9 -0.20 11.73 5.07
N GLY A 10 -1.06 10.79 5.49
CA GLY A 10 -2.30 10.42 4.80
C GLY A 10 -2.12 9.52 3.58
N TYR A 11 -0.91 8.99 3.34
CA TYR A 11 -0.69 8.04 2.24
C TYR A 11 -1.51 6.76 2.46
N ILE A 12 -2.20 6.29 1.41
CA ILE A 12 -3.00 5.06 1.46
C ILE A 12 -2.29 3.99 0.64
N TYR A 13 -1.83 2.94 1.30
CA TYR A 13 -1.36 1.72 0.67
C TYR A 13 -2.55 0.78 0.42
N ASP A 14 -2.80 0.46 -0.85
CA ASP A 14 -3.75 -0.58 -1.25
C ASP A 14 -2.98 -1.85 -1.64
N PRO A 15 -3.02 -2.93 -0.82
CA PRO A 15 -2.39 -4.19 -1.19
C PRO A 15 -2.84 -4.74 -2.54
N ALA A 16 -4.04 -4.41 -3.02
CA ALA A 16 -4.50 -4.84 -4.34
C ALA A 16 -3.74 -4.16 -5.49
N GLU A 17 -3.21 -2.95 -5.26
CA GLU A 17 -2.41 -2.19 -6.22
C GLU A 17 -0.90 -2.37 -5.99
N GLY A 18 -0.49 -2.64 -4.74
CA GLY A 18 0.92 -2.64 -4.35
C GLY A 18 1.52 -1.24 -4.39
N ASP A 19 2.84 -1.17 -4.54
CA ASP A 19 3.59 0.07 -4.77
C ASP A 19 4.72 -0.23 -5.76
N LEU A 20 4.44 -0.08 -7.06
CA LEU A 20 5.40 -0.38 -8.12
C LEU A 20 6.61 0.56 -8.12
N GLU A 21 6.46 1.80 -7.63
CA GLU A 21 7.56 2.75 -7.51
C GLU A 21 8.51 2.33 -6.39
N GLY A 22 7.97 1.79 -5.29
CA GLY A 22 8.71 1.17 -4.19
C GLY A 22 9.14 -0.29 -4.43
N GLY A 23 8.76 -0.91 -5.55
CA GLY A 23 9.07 -2.30 -5.88
C GLY A 23 8.22 -3.35 -5.15
N ILE A 24 7.08 -2.95 -4.61
CA ILE A 24 6.11 -3.80 -3.92
C ILE A 24 5.05 -4.27 -4.94
N PRO A 25 4.98 -5.57 -5.27
CA PRO A 25 4.01 -6.06 -6.24
C PRO A 25 2.57 -6.06 -5.68
N PRO A 26 1.56 -6.01 -6.56
CA PRO A 26 0.17 -6.24 -6.20
C PRO A 26 -0.03 -7.55 -5.43
N GLY A 27 -0.92 -7.53 -4.43
CA GLY A 27 -1.24 -8.63 -3.53
C GLY A 27 -0.33 -8.72 -2.29
N THR A 28 0.59 -7.78 -2.09
CA THR A 28 1.49 -7.78 -0.92
C THR A 28 0.79 -7.17 0.29
N PRO A 29 0.55 -7.93 1.38
CA PRO A 29 0.00 -7.35 2.61
C PRO A 29 1.01 -6.37 3.23
N PHE A 30 0.48 -5.29 3.84
CA PHE A 30 1.26 -4.37 4.66
C PHE A 30 1.59 -5.00 6.02
#